data_AF-A0A3D5RYB0-F1
#
_entry.id   AF-A0A3D5RYB0-F1
#
_cell.length_a   1.000
_cell.length_b   1.000
_cell.length_c   1.000
_cell.angle_alpha   90.00
_cell.angle_beta   90.00
_cell.angle_gamma   90.00
#
_symmetry.space_group_name_H-M   'P 1'
#
loop_
_entity.id
_entity.type
_entity.pdbx_description
1 polymer ?
#
loop_
_entity_poly.entity_id
_entity_poly.type
_entity_poly.pdbx_seq_one_letter_code
_entity_poly.pdbx_strand_id
1 'polypeptide(L)' 'MFGLFKKKKKEEGPRQILDINGMPIEVGGKVKALRYDLGVCTVELEGKEYFYVSDESGQKVSFTKFFDAATKNQKVEVV' A
#
# COMPACT_ATOMS: atom_id res chain seq x y z
N MET A 1 -14.50 27.45 33.54
CA MET A 1 -13.09 26.99 33.50
C MET A 1 -13.03 25.60 32.87
N PHE A 2 -12.13 25.41 31.90
CA PHE A 2 -11.46 24.16 31.46
C PHE A 2 -12.30 22.86 31.27
N GLY A 3 -12.31 22.18 30.13
CA GLY A 3 -11.54 22.31 28.90
C GLY A 3 -12.13 21.37 27.84
N LEU A 4 -12.52 21.95 26.69
CA LEU A 4 -12.92 21.18 25.52
C LEU A 4 -11.66 20.54 24.92
N PHE A 5 -11.44 19.26 25.21
CA PHE A 5 -10.51 18.43 24.46
C PHE A 5 -11.00 18.31 23.02
N LYS A 6 -10.55 19.23 22.16
CA LYS A 6 -10.63 19.06 20.71
C LYS A 6 -9.79 17.83 20.36
N LYS A 7 -10.44 16.68 20.14
CA LYS A 7 -9.82 15.54 19.46
C LYS A 7 -9.22 16.09 18.16
N LYS A 8 -7.89 16.06 18.06
CA LYS A 8 -7.21 16.36 16.79
C LYS A 8 -7.81 15.40 15.76
N LYS A 9 -8.42 15.93 14.70
CA LYS A 9 -8.77 15.13 13.52
C LYS A 9 -7.45 14.50 13.09
N LYS A 10 -7.32 13.19 13.30
CA LYS A 10 -6.23 12.42 12.70
C LYS A 10 -6.48 12.60 11.22
N GLU A 11 -5.65 13.38 10.55
CA GLU A 11 -5.65 13.40 9.09
C GLU A 11 -5.61 11.93 8.70
N GLU A 12 -6.64 11.48 8.00
CA GLU A 12 -6.73 10.11 7.51
C GLU A 12 -5.64 9.99 6.44
N GLY A 13 -4.41 9.76 6.91
CA GLY A 13 -3.31 9.35 6.07
C GLY A 13 -3.76 8.15 5.26
N PRO A 14 -3.11 7.93 4.10
CA PRO A 14 -3.46 6.80 3.26
C PRO A 14 -3.38 5.52 4.11
N ARG A 15 -4.43 4.69 4.01
CA ARG A 15 -4.62 3.53 4.89
C ARG A 15 -3.40 2.64 4.79
N GLN A 16 -2.83 2.29 5.94
CA GLN A 16 -1.72 1.34 5.99
C GLN A 16 -2.16 0.03 5.33
N ILE A 17 -1.44 -0.37 4.29
CA ILE A 17 -1.65 -1.62 3.56
C ILE A 17 -0.64 -2.67 4.05
N LEU A 18 -1.10 -3.91 4.15
CA LEU A 18 -0.28 -5.04 4.57
C LEU A 18 -0.05 -5.97 3.39
N ASP A 19 1.10 -6.61 3.35
CA ASP A 19 1.44 -7.65 2.40
C ASP A 19 0.72 -8.97 2.71
N ILE A 20 1.01 -10.02 1.94
CA ILE A 20 0.37 -11.33 2.10
C ILE A 20 0.63 -11.95 3.48
N ASN A 21 1.78 -11.64 4.09
CA ASN A 21 2.23 -12.12 5.40
C ASN A 21 1.79 -11.21 6.56
N GLY A 22 1.08 -10.11 6.27
CA GLY A 22 0.65 -9.14 7.27
C GLY A 22 1.71 -8.10 7.64
N MET A 23 2.80 -8.01 6.87
CA MET A 23 3.84 -7.00 7.06
C MET A 23 3.40 -5.66 6.46
N PRO A 24 3.64 -4.53 7.15
CA PRO A 24 3.27 -3.22 6.64
C PRO A 24 4.09 -2.86 5.39
N ILE A 25 3.41 -2.33 4.39
CA ILE A 25 4.04 -1.82 3.16
C ILE A 25 4.21 -0.31 3.28
N GLU A 26 5.43 0.16 3.05
CA GLU A 26 5.78 1.58 3.08
C GLU A 26 5.96 2.16 1.68
N VAL A 27 5.69 3.46 1.53
CA VAL A 27 5.95 4.19 0.28
C VAL A 27 7.45 4.27 0.04
N GLY A 28 7.87 3.99 -1.19
CA GLY A 28 9.28 3.85 -1.57
C GLY A 28 9.86 2.46 -1.25
N GLY A 29 9.12 1.61 -0.55
CA GLY A 29 9.52 0.23 -0.28
C GLY A 29 9.48 -0.64 -1.55
N LYS A 30 10.21 -1.75 -1.51
CA LYS A 30 10.17 -2.78 -2.55
C LYS A 30 9.28 -3.94 -2.13
N VAL A 31 8.49 -4.41 -3.09
CA VAL A 31 7.61 -5.57 -2.91
C VAL A 31 7.70 -6.47 -4.14
N LYS A 32 7.53 -7.77 -3.95
CA LYS A 32 7.38 -8.73 -5.04
C LYS A 32 5.89 -8.88 -5.36
N ALA A 33 5.51 -8.63 -6.59
CA ALA A 33 4.14 -8.82 -7.06
C ALA A 33 3.82 -10.31 -7.21
N LEU A 34 2.71 -10.76 -6.59
CA LEU A 34 2.22 -12.14 -6.74
C LEU A 34 1.09 -12.25 -7.78
N ARG A 35 0.85 -11.17 -8.55
CA ARG A 35 -0.13 -11.08 -9.64
C ARG A 35 0.45 -10.31 -10.81
N TYR A 36 -0.13 -10.55 -11.99
CA TYR A 36 0.13 -9.81 -13.23
C TYR A 36 1.59 -9.84 -13.71
N ASP A 37 2.41 -10.76 -13.19
CA ASP A 37 3.79 -10.99 -13.62
C ASP A 37 4.66 -9.72 -13.65
N LEU A 38 4.49 -8.84 -12.65
CA LEU A 38 5.22 -7.56 -12.58
C LEU A 38 6.64 -7.68 -11.99
N GLY A 39 6.99 -8.85 -11.45
CA GLY A 39 8.27 -9.06 -10.76
C GLY A 39 8.40 -8.24 -9.47
N VAL A 40 9.55 -7.60 -9.29
CA VAL A 40 9.81 -6.67 -8.19
C VAL A 40 9.25 -5.29 -8.54
N CYS A 41 8.55 -4.69 -7.59
CA CYS A 41 7.92 -3.40 -7.75
C CYS A 41 8.34 -2.42 -6.64
N THR A 42 8.43 -1.16 -7.01
CA THR A 42 8.51 -0.04 -6.08
C THR A 42 7.11 0.49 -5.76
N VAL A 43 6.87 0.80 -4.48
CA VAL A 43 5.59 1.34 -4.00
C VAL A 43 5.59 2.85 -4.14
N GLU A 44 4.67 3.39 -4.94
CA GLU A 44 4.50 4.82 -5.11
C GLU A 44 3.15 5.29 -4.55
N LEU A 45 3.10 6.52 -4.06
CA LEU A 45 1.87 7.18 -3.62
C LEU A 45 1.62 8.37 -4.53
N GLU A 46 0.51 8.35 -5.25
CA GLU A 46 0.07 9.47 -6.08
C GLU A 46 -1.25 10.02 -5.56
N GLY A 47 -1.20 11.25 -5.06
CA GLY A 47 -2.33 11.90 -4.40
C GLY A 47 -2.75 11.14 -3.13
N LYS A 48 -3.72 10.23 -3.27
CA LYS A 48 -4.27 9.42 -2.17
C LYS A 48 -4.29 7.91 -2.49
N GLU A 49 -3.76 7.51 -3.63
CA GLU A 49 -3.77 6.11 -4.08
C GLU A 49 -2.36 5.55 -4.19
N TYR A 50 -2.23 4.28 -3.81
CA TYR A 50 -0.99 3.53 -3.93
C TYR A 50 -0.88 2.83 -5.29
N PHE A 51 0.33 2.80 -5.82
CA PHE A 51 0.65 2.09 -7.05
C PHE A 51 1.89 1.21 -6.84
N TYR A 52 1.89 0.07 -7.51
CA TYR A 52 3.08 -0.75 -7.68
C TYR A 52 3.64 -0.49 -9.07
N VAL A 53 4.89 -0.06 -9.14
CA VAL A 53 5.63 0.17 -10.39
C VAL A 53 6.66 -0.92 -10.54
N SER A 54 6.53 -1.75 -11.58
CA SER A 54 7.50 -2.81 -11.90
C SER A 54 8.86 -2.19 -12.19
N ASP A 55 9.89 -2.65 -11.50
CA ASP A 55 11.27 -2.20 -11.71
C ASP A 55 11.82 -2.73 -13.05
N GLU A 56 11.26 -3.83 -13.57
CA GLU A 56 11.71 -4.47 -14.82
C GLU A 56 11.08 -3.84 -16.06
N SER A 57 9.76 -3.64 -16.03
CA SER A 57 8.99 -3.18 -17.20
C SER A 57 8.57 -1.71 -17.13
N GLY A 58 8.66 -1.08 -15.96
CA GLY A 58 8.05 0.23 -15.69
C GLY A 58 6.52 0.19 -15.64
N GLN A 59 5.89 -0.99 -15.76
CA GLN A 59 4.44 -1.11 -15.73
C GLN A 59 3.89 -0.73 -14.35
N LYS A 60 2.89 0.14 -14.37
CA LYS A 60 2.27 0.68 -13.16
C LYS A 60 0.87 0.15 -12.96
N VAL A 61 0.59 -0.35 -11.77
CA VAL A 61 -0.69 -0.99 -11.44
C VAL A 61 -1.20 -0.50 -10.07
N SER A 62 -2.48 -0.14 -10.02
CA SER A 62 -3.13 0.27 -8.77
C SER A 62 -3.18 -0.87 -7.76
N PHE A 63 -2.90 -0.56 -6.50
CA PHE A 63 -2.95 -1.53 -5.38
C PHE A 63 -4.33 -2.19 -5.22
N THR A 64 -5.41 -1.52 -5.65
CA THR A 64 -6.77 -2.07 -5.62
C THR A 64 -6.89 -3.39 -6.39
N LYS A 65 -6.10 -3.58 -7.45
CA LYS A 65 -6.04 -4.84 -8.23
C LYS A 65 -5.33 -5.98 -7.50
N PHE A 66 -4.64 -5.69 -6.41
CA PHE A 66 -3.90 -6.64 -5.58
C PHE A 66 -4.61 -6.95 -4.26
N PHE A 67 -5.65 -6.20 -3.90
CA PHE A 67 -6.41 -6.43 -2.68
C PHE A 67 -7.13 -7.79 -2.71
N ASP A 68 -6.98 -8.56 -1.64
CA ASP A 68 -7.74 -9.78 -1.39
C ASP A 68 -8.90 -9.48 -0.43
N ALA A 69 -10.13 -9.68 -0.88
CA ALA A 69 -11.31 -9.42 -0.06
C ALA A 69 -11.45 -10.39 1.13
N ALA A 70 -10.91 -11.60 1.03
CA ALA A 70 -11.02 -12.61 2.08
C ALA A 70 -10.05 -12.33 3.24
N THR A 71 -8.80 -12.01 2.94
CA THR A 71 -7.76 -11.76 3.96
C THR A 71 -7.55 -10.30 4.29
N LYS A 72 -8.07 -9.37 3.45
CA LYS A 72 -7.81 -7.93 3.50
C LYS A 72 -6.33 -7.55 3.35
N ASN A 73 -5.51 -8.48 2.87
CA ASN A 73 -4.09 -8.28 2.60
C ASN A 73 -3.86 -8.03 1.11
N GLN A 74 -2.72 -7.44 0.78
CA GLN A 74 -2.26 -7.28 -0.58
C GLN A 74 -1.64 -8.59 -1.08
N LYS A 75 -1.86 -8.94 -2.34
CA LYS A 75 -1.17 -10.05 -3.03
C LYS A 75 0.22 -9.65 -3.49
N VAL A 76 1.02 -9.16 -2.55
CA VAL A 76 2.43 -8.84 -2.71
C VAL A 76 3.18 -9.33 -1.47
N GLU A 77 4.48 -9.43 -1.56
CA GLU A 77 5.38 -9.80 -0.45
C GLU A 77 6.45 -8.72 -0.31
N VAL A 78 6.69 -8.22 0.91
CA VAL A 78 7.76 -7.25 1.15
C VAL A 78 9.13 -7.91 0.93
N VAL A 79 10.06 -7.18 0.31
CA VAL A 79 11.43 -7.63 -0.01
C VAL A 79 12.46 -6.91 0.85
#